data_AF-A0A258BIG2-F1
#
_entry.id   AF-A0A258BIG2-F1
#
_cell.length_a   1.000
_cell.length_b   1.000
_cell.length_c   1.000
_cell.angle_alpha   90.00
_cell.angle_beta   90.00
_cell.angle_gamma   90.00
#
_symmetry.space_group_name_H-M   'P 1'
#
loop_
_entity.id
_entity.type
_entity.pdbx_description
1 polymer ?
#
loop_
_entity_poly.entity_id
_entity_poly.type
_entity_poly.pdbx_seq_one_letter_code
_entity_poly.pdbx_strand_id
1 'polypeptide(L)'
;MTADGVAFELPSGPVKLAIGGGQREEAFVRGYAGTSGFQDRSRTVDYLYGEINAPLIEPSDARTGLHALELNLSGRVEDYSDFGQSRNPRAGLRYVPFDGVIVRSTWGKSFKAPTFLQMYNAKSLVLRDAAFVGGPAVGTILMTQGGNPDLKPERSESATFGVEYQPAQIENLTVGATWFKIDYTDRVVVPISNITAILSDPVYAPFVLYNPTLAQQNAEMADADVFYNFASGPYDPAAVVAFVQSVNTNAAAQEISGVDLSYRQGLDWADGRLNLFANASWIKLDQQTISTVPSQ
;
A
#
# COMPACT_ATOMS: atom_id res chain seq x y z
N MET A 1 4.03 -25.88 4.94
CA MET A 1 3.57 -26.71 6.07
C MET A 1 2.76 -25.84 7.03
N THR A 2 1.74 -26.40 7.65
CA THR A 2 0.86 -25.69 8.59
C THR A 2 0.48 -26.64 9.73
N ALA A 3 0.33 -26.12 10.93
CA ALA A 3 -0.18 -26.83 12.09
C ALA A 3 -1.06 -25.89 12.92
N ASP A 4 -2.16 -26.40 13.45
CA ASP A 4 -3.09 -25.65 14.28
C ASP A 4 -3.72 -26.54 15.35
N GLY A 5 -4.21 -25.91 16.42
CA GLY A 5 -4.89 -26.60 17.50
C GLY A 5 -5.04 -25.75 18.76
N VAL A 6 -5.43 -26.41 19.85
CA VAL A 6 -5.45 -25.81 21.20
C VAL A 6 -4.02 -25.87 21.76
N ALA A 7 -3.45 -24.71 22.06
CA ALA A 7 -2.11 -24.60 22.64
C ALA A 7 -2.12 -24.88 24.14
N PHE A 8 -3.10 -24.33 24.86
CA PHE A 8 -3.34 -24.54 26.29
C PHE A 8 -4.75 -24.04 26.67
N GLU A 9 -5.19 -24.41 27.86
CA GLU A 9 -6.48 -24.00 28.44
C GLU A 9 -6.31 -22.79 29.36
N LEU A 10 -7.21 -21.81 29.24
CA LEU A 10 -7.45 -20.78 30.26
C LEU A 10 -8.74 -21.11 31.02
N PRO A 11 -8.95 -20.57 32.23
CA PRO A 11 -10.25 -20.65 32.90
C PRO A 11 -11.41 -20.16 32.03
N SER A 12 -11.11 -19.24 31.11
CA SER A 12 -12.04 -18.62 30.15
C SER A 12 -12.19 -19.38 28.83
N GLY A 13 -11.51 -20.52 28.65
CA GLY A 13 -11.61 -21.38 27.46
C GLY A 13 -10.27 -21.64 26.75
N PRO A 14 -10.29 -22.43 25.66
CA PRO A 14 -9.08 -22.88 24.99
C PRO A 14 -8.42 -21.75 24.21
N VAL A 15 -7.10 -21.62 24.36
CA VAL A 15 -6.27 -20.75 23.52
C VAL A 15 -5.88 -21.51 22.25
N LYS A 16 -6.27 -20.98 21.10
CA LYS A 16 -5.98 -21.58 19.79
C LYS A 16 -4.72 -20.97 19.21
N LEU A 17 -3.85 -21.80 18.65
CA LEU A 17 -2.65 -21.41 17.94
C LEU A 17 -2.67 -22.04 16.55
N ALA A 18 -2.32 -21.26 15.54
CA ALA A 18 -1.96 -21.74 14.23
C ALA A 18 -0.57 -21.22 13.87
N ILE A 19 0.28 -22.05 13.28
CA ILE A 19 1.59 -21.69 12.78
C ILE A 19 1.79 -22.34 11.41
N GLY A 20 2.47 -21.64 10.51
CA GLY A 20 2.78 -22.21 9.21
C GLY A 20 3.93 -21.48 8.54
N GLY A 21 4.50 -22.14 7.55
CA GLY A 21 5.59 -21.59 6.77
C GLY A 21 5.78 -22.34 5.48
N GLY A 22 6.54 -21.75 4.57
CA GLY A 22 6.81 -22.33 3.27
C GLY A 22 7.66 -21.42 2.41
N GLN A 23 7.84 -21.87 1.17
CA GLN A 23 8.54 -21.14 0.13
C GLN A 23 7.58 -20.91 -1.03
N ARG A 24 7.66 -19.74 -1.67
CA ARG A 24 6.95 -19.41 -2.91
C ARG A 24 7.96 -18.92 -3.93
N GLU A 25 7.85 -19.41 -5.16
CA GLU A 25 8.58 -18.86 -6.29
C GLU A 25 7.62 -18.09 -7.20
N GLU A 26 8.03 -16.91 -7.63
CA GLU A 26 7.33 -16.07 -8.59
C GLU A 26 8.24 -15.89 -9.80
N ALA A 27 7.72 -16.13 -11.00
CA ALA A 27 8.43 -15.90 -12.24
C ALA A 27 7.68 -14.88 -13.10
N PHE A 28 8.44 -14.03 -13.78
CA PHE A 28 7.94 -13.02 -14.69
C PHE A 28 8.72 -13.11 -15.99
N VAL A 29 8.00 -13.53 -17.03
CA VAL A 29 8.51 -13.59 -18.39
C VAL A 29 7.75 -12.58 -19.25
N ARG A 30 8.48 -11.68 -19.90
CA ARG A 30 7.91 -10.73 -20.85
C ARG A 30 8.80 -10.63 -22.08
N GLY A 31 8.22 -10.89 -23.25
CA GLY A 31 8.85 -10.66 -24.53
C GLY A 31 8.12 -9.56 -25.30
N TYR A 32 8.88 -8.79 -26.08
CA TYR A 32 8.35 -7.82 -27.04
C TYR A 32 8.74 -8.28 -28.45
N ALA A 33 7.77 -8.41 -29.36
CA ALA A 33 8.05 -8.78 -30.73
C ALA A 33 9.00 -7.76 -31.39
N GLY A 34 10.13 -8.22 -31.95
CA GLY A 34 11.08 -7.39 -32.68
C GLY A 34 12.13 -6.64 -31.83
N THR A 35 12.21 -6.89 -30.52
CA THR A 35 13.29 -6.34 -29.66
C THR A 35 13.95 -7.44 -28.83
N SER A 36 15.21 -7.25 -28.43
CA SER A 36 15.95 -8.12 -27.50
C SER A 36 15.45 -8.07 -26.05
N GLY A 37 14.35 -7.35 -25.77
CA GLY A 37 13.81 -7.10 -24.44
C GLY A 37 13.04 -8.28 -23.84
N PHE A 38 13.65 -9.47 -23.82
CA PHE A 38 13.16 -10.60 -23.04
C PHE A 38 13.51 -10.37 -21.58
N GLN A 39 12.50 -10.09 -20.75
CA GLN A 39 12.65 -10.07 -19.31
C GLN A 39 12.34 -11.47 -18.79
N ASP A 40 13.33 -12.10 -18.17
CA ASP A 40 13.18 -13.33 -17.40
C ASP A 40 13.67 -13.05 -15.99
N ARG A 41 12.72 -12.91 -15.07
CA ARG A 41 12.98 -12.56 -13.68
C ARG A 41 12.25 -13.54 -12.79
N SER A 42 12.91 -13.98 -11.73
CA SER A 42 12.28 -14.77 -10.69
C SER A 42 12.57 -14.19 -9.32
N ARG A 43 11.72 -14.55 -8.36
CA ARG A 43 11.83 -14.17 -6.97
C ARG A 43 11.39 -15.35 -6.11
N THR A 44 12.21 -15.68 -5.13
CA THR A 44 11.87 -16.68 -4.11
C THR A 44 11.50 -15.97 -2.82
N VAL A 45 10.49 -16.49 -2.14
CA VAL A 45 9.90 -15.93 -0.92
C VAL A 45 9.80 -17.03 0.13
N ASP A 46 10.62 -16.94 1.16
CA ASP A 46 10.49 -17.79 2.33
C ASP A 46 9.62 -17.09 3.37
N TYR A 47 8.63 -17.76 3.94
CA TYR A 47 7.71 -17.15 4.89
C TYR A 47 7.42 -18.02 6.10
N LEU A 48 7.20 -17.34 7.22
CA LEU A 48 6.72 -17.90 8.48
C LEU A 48 5.60 -17.02 9.01
N TYR A 49 4.51 -17.63 9.46
CA TYR A 49 3.41 -16.93 10.08
C TYR A 49 2.88 -17.69 11.30
N GLY A 50 2.26 -16.96 12.20
CA GLY A 50 1.55 -17.52 13.34
C GLY A 50 0.38 -16.63 13.76
N GLU A 51 -0.62 -17.26 14.36
CA GLU A 51 -1.81 -16.61 14.90
C GLU A 51 -2.23 -17.29 16.20
N ILE A 52 -2.57 -16.48 17.20
CA ILE A 52 -3.07 -16.89 18.50
C ILE A 52 -4.43 -16.22 18.70
N ASN A 53 -5.40 -17.01 19.13
CA ASN A 53 -6.71 -16.55 19.58
C ASN A 53 -6.91 -17.00 21.02
N ALA A 54 -7.09 -16.04 21.93
CA ALA A 54 -7.18 -16.27 23.36
C ALA A 54 -8.47 -15.66 23.91
N PRO A 55 -9.43 -16.47 24.42
CA PRO A 55 -10.54 -15.96 25.20
C PRO A 55 -10.00 -15.55 26.57
N LEU A 56 -9.89 -14.26 26.85
CA LEU A 56 -9.32 -13.75 28.11
C LEU A 56 -10.37 -13.73 29.23
N ILE A 57 -11.63 -13.48 28.87
CA ILE A 57 -12.77 -13.48 29.77
C ILE A 57 -13.92 -14.21 29.07
N GLU A 58 -14.41 -15.28 29.68
CA GLU A 58 -15.61 -16.00 29.21
C GLU A 58 -16.87 -15.13 29.32
N PRO A 59 -17.94 -15.39 28.57
CA PRO A 59 -19.25 -14.75 28.78
C PRO A 59 -19.78 -14.87 30.22
N SER A 60 -20.19 -13.77 30.85
CA SER A 60 -20.95 -13.80 32.12
C SER A 60 -21.70 -12.50 32.41
N ASP A 61 -22.94 -12.63 32.82
CA ASP A 61 -23.80 -11.50 33.23
C ASP A 61 -23.52 -11.02 34.67
N ALA A 62 -22.74 -11.79 35.44
CA ALA A 62 -22.36 -11.40 36.80
C ALA A 62 -21.32 -10.26 36.84
N ARG A 63 -20.65 -9.99 35.71
CA ARG A 63 -19.60 -8.97 35.59
C ARG A 63 -20.14 -7.73 34.91
N THR A 64 -20.41 -6.69 35.68
CA THR A 64 -20.84 -5.40 35.12
C THR A 64 -19.75 -4.79 34.25
N GLY A 65 -20.07 -4.56 32.97
CA GLY A 65 -19.15 -3.96 32.01
C GLY A 65 -18.00 -4.87 31.59
N LEU A 66 -18.02 -6.17 31.88
CA LEU A 66 -16.98 -7.09 31.43
C LEU A 66 -17.59 -8.47 31.16
N HIS A 67 -18.56 -8.49 30.25
CA HIS A 67 -19.25 -9.71 29.88
C HIS A 67 -18.30 -10.69 29.16
N ALA A 68 -17.53 -10.26 28.15
CA ALA A 68 -16.52 -11.09 27.50
C ALA A 68 -15.34 -10.29 26.93
N LEU A 69 -14.17 -10.92 26.81
CA LEU A 69 -12.97 -10.32 26.24
C LEU A 69 -12.15 -11.38 25.51
N GLU A 70 -11.76 -11.08 24.28
CA GLU A 70 -11.00 -11.98 23.43
C GLU A 70 -9.87 -11.22 22.73
N LEU A 71 -8.69 -11.83 22.71
CA LEU A 71 -7.48 -11.29 22.10
C LEU A 71 -7.10 -12.15 20.89
N ASN A 72 -6.81 -11.50 19.78
CA ASN A 72 -6.24 -12.10 18.59
C ASN A 72 -4.88 -11.46 18.31
N LEU A 73 -3.83 -12.25 18.22
CA LEU A 73 -2.50 -11.80 17.84
C LEU A 73 -2.06 -12.60 16.63
N SER A 74 -1.56 -11.95 15.59
CA SER A 74 -0.94 -12.65 14.47
C SER A 74 0.29 -11.93 13.97
N GLY A 75 1.12 -12.65 13.24
CA GLY A 75 2.36 -12.12 12.69
C GLY A 75 2.79 -12.92 11.48
N ARG A 76 3.37 -12.23 10.51
CA ARG A 76 3.99 -12.85 9.33
C ARG A 76 5.34 -12.21 9.05
N VAL A 77 6.35 -13.04 8.86
CA VAL A 77 7.68 -12.65 8.39
C VAL A 77 7.90 -13.30 7.03
N GLU A 78 8.34 -12.51 6.06
CA GLU A 78 8.68 -12.99 4.72
C GLU A 78 10.06 -12.48 4.34
N ASP A 79 10.91 -13.35 3.79
CA ASP A 79 12.22 -13.02 3.25
C ASP A 79 12.21 -13.19 1.74
N TYR A 80 12.39 -12.09 1.02
CA TYR A 80 12.38 -12.05 -0.43
C TYR A 80 13.80 -11.98 -0.98
N SER A 81 14.07 -12.75 -2.01
CA SER A 81 15.40 -12.85 -2.63
C SER A 81 15.92 -11.57 -3.28
N ASP A 82 15.08 -10.54 -3.46
CA ASP A 82 15.45 -9.32 -4.19
C ASP A 82 15.35 -8.01 -3.38
N PHE A 83 14.31 -7.80 -2.57
CA PHE A 83 14.19 -6.58 -1.73
C PHE A 83 14.34 -6.83 -0.22
N GLY A 84 14.54 -8.08 0.20
CA GLY A 84 14.78 -8.47 1.58
C GLY A 84 13.52 -8.75 2.41
N GLN A 85 13.57 -8.43 3.70
CA GLN A 85 12.59 -8.94 4.67
C GLN A 85 11.41 -7.98 4.94
N SER A 86 10.22 -8.55 5.12
CA SER A 86 9.02 -7.90 5.63
C SER A 86 8.53 -8.51 6.95
N ARG A 87 7.94 -7.69 7.83
CA ARG A 87 7.39 -8.10 9.14
C ARG A 87 6.04 -7.44 9.37
N ASN A 88 5.02 -8.25 9.57
CA ASN A 88 3.62 -7.82 9.56
C ASN A 88 2.90 -8.32 10.83
N PRO A 89 3.11 -7.67 11.99
CA PRO A 89 2.35 -7.96 13.20
C PRO A 89 0.93 -7.41 13.10
N ARG A 90 0.00 -8.07 13.79
CA ARG A 90 -1.39 -7.66 13.97
C ARG A 90 -1.86 -8.01 15.38
N ALA A 91 -2.61 -7.10 15.98
CA ALA A 91 -3.32 -7.30 17.23
C ALA A 91 -4.79 -6.92 17.05
N GLY A 92 -5.69 -7.71 17.62
CA GLY A 92 -7.13 -7.49 17.60
C GLY A 92 -7.71 -7.77 18.98
N LEU A 93 -8.64 -6.93 19.40
CA LEU A 93 -9.38 -7.08 20.65
C LEU A 93 -10.87 -7.08 20.35
N ARG A 94 -11.59 -8.06 20.89
CA ARG A 94 -13.05 -8.10 20.92
C ARG A 94 -13.50 -7.99 22.37
N TYR A 95 -14.21 -6.92 22.68
CA TYR A 95 -14.69 -6.63 24.01
C TYR A 95 -16.22 -6.53 23.99
N VAL A 96 -16.85 -7.28 24.89
CA VAL A 96 -18.30 -7.25 25.11
C VAL A 96 -18.50 -6.72 26.53
N PRO A 97 -18.88 -5.45 26.69
CA PRO A 97 -19.17 -4.90 28.02
C PRO A 97 -20.42 -5.53 28.63
N PHE A 98 -21.44 -5.74 27.81
CA PHE A 98 -22.73 -6.35 28.13
C PHE A 98 -23.36 -6.88 26.85
N ASP A 99 -24.36 -7.75 27.01
CA ASP A 99 -25.08 -8.34 25.88
C ASP A 99 -25.63 -7.26 24.92
N GLY A 100 -25.41 -7.50 23.63
CA GLY A 100 -25.79 -6.58 22.57
C GLY A 100 -24.79 -5.47 22.27
N VAL A 101 -23.71 -5.26 23.02
CA VAL A 101 -22.64 -4.31 22.64
C VAL A 101 -21.34 -5.04 22.36
N ILE A 102 -20.78 -4.85 21.16
CA ILE A 102 -19.49 -5.39 20.79
C ILE A 102 -18.57 -4.24 20.37
N VAL A 103 -17.48 -4.07 21.11
CA VAL A 103 -16.38 -3.19 20.75
C VAL A 103 -15.30 -4.03 20.10
N ARG A 104 -14.82 -3.59 18.93
CA ARG A 104 -13.72 -4.23 18.20
C ARG A 104 -12.63 -3.20 17.97
N SER A 105 -11.41 -3.55 18.35
CA SER A 105 -10.23 -2.74 18.06
C SER A 105 -9.23 -3.59 17.33
N THR A 106 -8.63 -3.07 16.26
CA THR A 106 -7.53 -3.75 15.59
C THR A 106 -6.40 -2.78 15.31
N TRP A 107 -5.19 -3.31 15.29
CA TRP A 107 -4.00 -2.62 14.84
C TRP A 107 -3.14 -3.61 14.07
N GLY A 108 -2.49 -3.19 13.00
CA GLY A 108 -1.53 -4.04 12.33
C GLY A 108 -0.73 -3.36 11.25
N LYS A 109 0.34 -4.03 10.84
CA LYS A 109 1.16 -3.62 9.69
C LYS A 109 0.94 -4.57 8.53
N SER A 110 1.03 -4.01 7.33
CA SER A 110 1.03 -4.75 6.08
C SER A 110 2.03 -4.12 5.13
N PHE A 111 2.28 -4.79 4.02
CA PHE A 111 3.19 -4.32 3.00
C PHE A 111 2.75 -4.84 1.63
N LYS A 112 3.33 -4.24 0.59
CA LYS A 112 3.22 -4.70 -0.78
C LYS A 112 4.61 -4.72 -1.40
N ALA A 113 5.03 -5.89 -1.83
CA ALA A 113 6.27 -6.07 -2.57
C ALA A 113 6.24 -5.27 -3.89
N PRO A 114 7.37 -4.69 -4.34
CA PRO A 114 7.45 -4.10 -5.66
C PRO A 114 7.20 -5.16 -6.72
N THR A 115 6.43 -4.80 -7.74
CA THR A 115 6.17 -5.69 -8.87
C THR A 115 7.38 -5.79 -9.80
N PHE A 116 7.52 -6.90 -10.54
CA PHE A 116 8.56 -7.04 -11.55
C PHE A 116 8.52 -5.92 -12.61
N LEU A 117 7.33 -5.42 -12.97
CA LEU A 117 7.22 -4.26 -13.87
C LEU A 117 7.74 -2.97 -13.22
N GLN A 118 7.46 -2.76 -11.93
CA GLN A 118 7.99 -1.58 -11.25
C GLN A 118 9.52 -1.61 -11.13
N MET A 119 10.12 -2.81 -11.04
CA MET A 119 11.56 -2.98 -10.88
C MET A 119 12.34 -3.09 -12.19
N TYR A 120 11.82 -3.83 -13.16
CA TYR A 120 12.56 -4.30 -14.34
C TYR A 120 11.91 -3.92 -15.67
N ASN A 121 10.89 -3.05 -15.67
CA ASN A 121 10.44 -2.46 -16.92
C ASN A 121 11.59 -1.69 -17.57
N ALA A 122 11.71 -1.80 -18.89
CA ALA A 122 12.84 -1.25 -19.63
C ALA A 122 13.03 0.24 -19.32
N LYS A 123 14.28 0.63 -19.07
CA LYS A 123 14.67 2.01 -18.89
C LYS A 123 14.77 2.66 -20.26
N SER A 124 13.97 3.69 -20.48
CA SER A 124 14.03 4.53 -21.67
C SER A 124 14.62 5.88 -21.35
N LEU A 125 15.51 6.36 -22.22
CA LEU A 125 15.97 7.74 -22.22
C LEU A 125 15.27 8.50 -23.34
N VAL A 126 14.65 9.62 -22.99
CA VAL A 126 13.81 10.38 -23.90
C VAL A 126 14.39 11.77 -24.09
N LEU A 127 14.66 12.14 -25.35
CA LEU A 127 14.98 13.51 -25.74
C LEU A 127 13.69 14.27 -26.09
N ARG A 128 13.50 15.47 -25.52
CA ARG A 128 12.38 16.37 -25.84
C ARG A 128 12.83 17.82 -25.89
N ASP A 129 12.11 18.65 -26.64
CA ASP A 129 12.32 20.10 -26.63
C ASP A 129 12.03 20.66 -25.22
N ALA A 130 12.90 21.54 -24.72
CA ALA A 130 12.75 22.12 -23.38
C ALA A 130 11.45 22.95 -23.25
N ALA A 131 11.04 23.62 -24.33
CA ALA A 131 9.81 24.40 -24.36
C ALA A 131 8.55 23.56 -24.10
N PHE A 132 8.54 22.27 -24.52
CA PHE A 132 7.40 21.38 -24.30
C PHE A 132 7.17 21.07 -22.81
N VAL A 133 8.24 21.10 -22.01
CA VAL A 133 8.24 20.72 -20.59
C VAL A 133 8.29 21.94 -19.66
N GLY A 134 7.92 23.13 -20.15
CA GLY A 134 7.90 24.37 -19.38
C GLY A 134 9.26 25.07 -19.23
N GLY A 135 10.24 24.69 -20.05
CA GLY A 135 11.58 25.27 -20.07
C GLY A 135 11.79 26.38 -21.11
N PRO A 136 13.05 26.75 -21.38
CA PRO A 136 13.41 27.76 -22.38
C PRO A 136 12.91 27.41 -23.79
N ALA A 137 12.72 28.44 -24.63
CA ALA A 137 12.26 28.29 -26.01
C ALA A 137 13.24 27.52 -26.91
N VAL A 138 14.52 27.47 -26.55
CA VAL A 138 15.59 26.77 -27.27
C VAL A 138 16.30 25.81 -26.32
N GLY A 139 16.61 24.62 -26.81
CA GLY A 139 17.30 23.57 -26.07
C GLY A 139 16.43 22.32 -25.88
N THR A 140 17.04 21.27 -25.35
CA THR A 140 16.39 19.98 -25.12
C THR A 140 16.59 19.52 -23.69
N ILE A 141 15.73 18.60 -23.25
CA ILE A 141 15.93 17.83 -22.02
C ILE A 141 16.17 16.36 -22.35
N LEU A 142 16.90 15.68 -21.46
CA LEU A 142 16.96 14.23 -21.40
C LEU A 142 16.12 13.76 -20.20
N MET A 143 15.24 12.79 -20.39
CA MET A 143 14.37 12.26 -19.35
C MET A 143 14.48 10.73 -19.27
N THR A 144 14.96 10.21 -18.14
CA THR A 144 14.99 8.76 -17.89
C THR A 144 13.67 8.32 -17.28
N GLN A 145 13.07 7.25 -17.82
CA GLN A 145 11.82 6.64 -17.35
C GLN A 145 11.97 5.12 -17.33
N GLY A 146 11.30 4.43 -16.41
CA GLY A 146 11.28 2.96 -16.41
C GLY A 146 11.26 2.34 -15.03
N GLY A 147 11.64 1.06 -14.99
CA GLY A 147 11.76 0.30 -13.77
C GLY A 147 12.93 0.77 -12.89
N ASN A 148 12.84 0.47 -11.60
CA ASN A 148 13.89 0.71 -10.64
C ASN A 148 14.13 -0.55 -9.78
N PRO A 149 15.25 -1.27 -9.95
CA PRO A 149 15.52 -2.47 -9.17
C PRO A 149 15.77 -2.19 -7.69
N ASP A 150 16.04 -0.95 -7.30
CA ASP A 150 16.32 -0.53 -5.92
C ASP A 150 15.05 -0.20 -5.12
N LEU A 151 13.87 -0.52 -5.65
CA LEU A 151 12.61 -0.28 -4.96
C LEU A 151 12.50 -1.08 -3.67
N LYS A 152 12.00 -0.40 -2.65
CA LYS A 152 11.61 -0.97 -1.37
C LYS A 152 10.12 -1.32 -1.37
N PRO A 153 9.67 -2.25 -0.52
CA PRO A 153 8.24 -2.53 -0.39
C PRO A 153 7.47 -1.31 0.10
N GLU A 154 6.26 -1.13 -0.44
CA GLU A 154 5.28 -0.18 0.12
C GLU A 154 4.82 -0.73 1.47
N ARG A 155 4.63 0.12 2.48
CA ARG A 155 4.19 -0.29 3.81
C ARG A 155 2.90 0.43 4.19
N SER A 156 2.10 -0.23 5.03
CA SER A 156 0.94 0.38 5.65
C SER A 156 0.83 -0.01 7.11
N GLU A 157 0.47 0.94 7.96
CA GLU A 157 0.04 0.70 9.32
C GLU A 157 -1.44 1.10 9.44
N SER A 158 -2.26 0.22 10.00
CA SER A 158 -3.70 0.46 10.13
C SER A 158 -4.17 0.26 11.55
N ALA A 159 -5.13 1.10 11.96
CA ALA A 159 -5.85 0.99 13.21
C ALA A 159 -7.35 1.14 12.95
N THR A 160 -8.16 0.33 13.63
CA THR A 160 -9.62 0.45 13.61
C THR A 160 -10.17 0.39 15.02
N PHE A 161 -11.24 1.15 15.26
CA PHE A 161 -12.03 1.11 16.48
C PHE A 161 -13.50 1.14 16.11
N GLY A 162 -14.22 0.06 16.39
CA GLY A 162 -15.63 -0.08 16.05
C GLY A 162 -16.49 -0.47 17.24
N VAL A 163 -17.73 0.02 17.23
CA VAL A 163 -18.79 -0.37 18.16
C VAL A 163 -19.97 -0.85 17.35
N GLU A 164 -20.48 -2.03 17.69
CA GLU A 164 -21.73 -2.58 17.19
C GLU A 164 -22.70 -2.70 18.36
N TYR A 165 -23.93 -2.24 18.17
CA TYR A 165 -24.98 -2.27 19.17
C TYR A 165 -26.25 -2.92 18.63
N GLN A 166 -26.75 -3.88 19.38
CA GLN A 166 -27.99 -4.60 19.21
C GLN A 166 -28.84 -4.38 20.47
N PRO A 167 -29.72 -3.36 20.48
CA PRO A 167 -30.57 -3.07 21.63
C PRO A 167 -31.56 -4.21 21.87
N ALA A 168 -31.65 -4.69 23.11
CA ALA A 168 -32.59 -5.74 23.50
C ALA A 168 -34.07 -5.32 23.35
N GLN A 169 -34.36 -4.01 23.38
CA GLN A 169 -35.71 -3.46 23.31
C GLN A 169 -36.24 -3.34 21.87
N ILE A 170 -35.36 -3.48 20.87
CA ILE A 170 -35.74 -3.36 19.46
C ILE A 170 -35.26 -4.62 18.75
N GLU A 171 -36.19 -5.51 18.48
CA GLU A 171 -35.88 -6.79 17.86
C GLU A 171 -35.19 -6.61 16.51
N ASN A 172 -34.17 -7.43 16.27
CA ASN A 172 -33.43 -7.50 15.01
C ASN A 172 -32.82 -6.17 14.53
N LEU A 173 -32.61 -5.19 15.42
CA LEU A 173 -31.85 -3.98 15.12
C LEU A 173 -30.36 -4.18 15.37
N THR A 174 -29.53 -3.74 14.44
CA THR A 174 -28.09 -3.62 14.62
C THR A 174 -27.62 -2.29 14.06
N VAL A 175 -26.93 -1.52 14.88
CA VAL A 175 -26.27 -0.27 14.45
C VAL A 175 -24.77 -0.38 14.72
N GLY A 176 -23.97 0.19 13.83
CA GLY A 176 -22.54 0.14 13.92
C GLY A 176 -21.89 1.47 13.60
N ALA A 177 -20.78 1.76 14.26
CA ALA A 177 -19.88 2.85 13.90
C ALA A 177 -18.44 2.33 13.98
N THR A 178 -17.62 2.57 12.97
CA THR A 178 -16.21 2.18 12.93
C THR A 178 -15.37 3.36 12.49
N TRP A 179 -14.45 3.79 13.36
CA TRP A 179 -13.37 4.67 12.97
C TRP A 179 -12.19 3.84 12.43
N PHE A 180 -11.53 4.35 11.41
CA PHE A 180 -10.31 3.77 10.89
C PHE A 180 -9.27 4.83 10.56
N LYS A 181 -8.00 4.41 10.61
CA LYS A 181 -6.84 5.16 10.13
C LYS A 181 -5.86 4.22 9.46
N ILE A 182 -5.31 4.65 8.32
CA ILE A 182 -4.33 3.90 7.53
C ILE A 182 -3.21 4.87 7.11
N ASP A 183 -2.00 4.58 7.56
CA ASP A 183 -0.79 5.32 7.22
C ASP A 183 0.04 4.51 6.23
N TYR A 184 0.15 5.00 4.99
CA TYR A 184 1.00 4.42 3.95
C TYR A 184 2.34 5.15 3.88
N THR A 185 3.42 4.38 3.78
CA THR A 185 4.78 4.88 3.57
C THR A 185 5.46 4.13 2.44
N ASP A 186 6.51 4.74 1.88
CA ASP A 186 7.31 4.15 0.80
C ASP A 186 6.45 3.74 -0.42
N ARG A 187 5.34 4.45 -0.71
CA ARG A 187 4.51 4.11 -1.87
C ARG A 187 5.32 4.32 -3.15
N VAL A 188 5.25 3.34 -4.05
CA VAL A 188 5.95 3.41 -5.34
C VAL A 188 5.15 4.28 -6.29
N VAL A 189 5.79 5.35 -6.79
CA VAL A 189 5.18 6.30 -7.72
C VAL A 189 6.10 6.55 -8.91
N VAL A 190 5.51 7.02 -10.01
CA VAL A 190 6.25 7.73 -11.05
C VAL A 190 6.30 9.19 -10.62
N PRO A 191 7.50 9.77 -10.37
CA PRO A 191 7.62 11.07 -9.73
C PRO A 191 7.14 12.23 -10.61
N ILE A 192 7.23 12.08 -11.93
CA ILE A 192 6.72 13.07 -12.89
C ILE A 192 5.35 12.63 -13.41
N SER A 193 4.29 13.27 -12.91
CA SER A 193 2.91 13.03 -13.33
C SER A 193 2.42 13.99 -14.42
N ASN A 194 2.97 15.20 -14.48
CA ASN A 194 2.65 16.21 -15.48
C ASN A 194 3.92 16.62 -16.25
N ILE A 195 4.10 16.03 -17.45
CA ILE A 195 5.31 16.23 -18.25
C ILE A 195 5.45 17.64 -18.81
N THR A 196 4.37 18.40 -18.97
CA THR A 196 4.44 19.72 -19.62
C THR A 196 4.91 20.83 -18.67
N ALA A 197 5.01 20.53 -17.38
CA ALA A 197 5.37 21.48 -16.34
C ALA A 197 6.68 21.14 -15.61
N ILE A 198 7.46 20.17 -16.10
CA ILE A 198 8.67 19.65 -15.41
C ILE A 198 9.63 20.76 -14.97
N LEU A 199 9.90 21.73 -15.85
CA LEU A 199 10.87 22.80 -15.59
C LEU A 199 10.23 24.07 -15.01
N SER A 200 8.90 24.15 -14.96
CA SER A 200 8.18 25.32 -14.46
C SER A 200 7.54 25.11 -13.08
N ASP A 201 7.19 23.87 -12.73
CA ASP A 201 6.59 23.53 -11.45
C ASP A 201 7.67 23.18 -10.41
N PRO A 202 7.81 23.96 -9.32
CA PRO A 202 8.78 23.68 -8.26
C PRO A 202 8.65 22.28 -7.64
N VAL A 203 7.49 21.64 -7.75
CA VAL A 203 7.25 20.28 -7.25
C VAL A 203 8.24 19.27 -7.84
N TYR A 204 8.72 19.49 -9.07
CA TYR A 204 9.61 18.58 -9.78
C TYR A 204 11.10 18.92 -9.63
N ALA A 205 11.45 20.06 -9.02
CA ALA A 205 12.84 20.48 -8.85
C ALA A 205 13.78 19.41 -8.26
N PRO A 206 13.37 18.55 -7.29
CA PRO A 206 14.21 17.47 -6.78
C PRO A 206 14.62 16.41 -7.82
N PHE A 207 13.89 16.31 -8.93
CA PHE A 207 14.12 15.32 -9.99
C PHE A 207 14.83 15.90 -11.22
N VAL A 208 15.21 17.18 -11.17
CA VAL A 208 15.79 17.90 -12.30
C VAL A 208 17.23 18.30 -11.99
N LEU A 209 18.16 17.79 -12.78
CA LEU A 209 19.54 18.24 -12.83
C LEU A 209 19.71 19.23 -13.97
N TYR A 210 19.90 20.50 -13.64
CA TYR A 210 20.14 21.55 -14.64
C TYR A 210 21.58 21.51 -15.16
N ASN A 211 21.74 21.82 -16.46
CA ASN A 211 23.02 21.88 -17.17
C ASN A 211 23.90 20.63 -16.95
N PRO A 212 23.40 19.42 -17.26
CA PRO A 212 24.15 18.19 -17.05
C PRO A 212 25.41 18.16 -17.92
N THR A 213 26.53 17.74 -17.33
CA THR A 213 27.79 17.53 -18.05
C THR A 213 27.65 16.43 -19.10
N LEU A 214 28.47 16.47 -20.16
CA LEU A 214 28.51 15.40 -21.16
C LEU A 214 28.75 14.01 -20.54
N ALA A 215 29.54 13.94 -19.46
CA ALA A 215 29.76 12.69 -18.73
C ALA A 215 28.47 12.15 -18.09
N GLN A 216 27.65 13.01 -17.48
CA GLN A 216 26.35 12.63 -16.92
C GLN A 216 25.38 12.19 -18.01
N GLN A 217 25.31 12.93 -19.13
CA GLN A 217 24.47 12.55 -20.27
C GLN A 217 24.87 11.17 -20.85
N ASN A 218 26.17 10.92 -21.00
CA ASN A 218 26.69 9.64 -21.49
C ASN A 218 26.43 8.48 -20.52
N ALA A 219 26.49 8.73 -19.20
CA ALA A 219 26.18 7.71 -18.20
C ALA A 219 24.71 7.25 -18.32
N GLU A 220 23.77 8.20 -18.47
CA GLU A 220 22.34 7.91 -18.63
C GLU A 220 22.05 7.22 -19.97
N MET A 221 22.70 7.64 -21.06
CA MET A 221 22.59 6.96 -22.35
C MET A 221 23.10 5.51 -22.30
N ALA A 222 24.13 5.23 -21.49
CA ALA A 222 24.67 3.89 -21.34
C ALA A 222 23.81 2.98 -20.45
N ASP A 223 23.07 3.55 -19.48
CA ASP A 223 22.14 2.82 -18.61
C ASP A 223 20.77 2.57 -19.27
N ALA A 224 20.42 3.33 -20.32
CA ALA A 224 19.16 3.20 -21.02
C ALA A 224 19.12 1.97 -21.94
N ASP A 225 18.05 1.17 -21.83
CA ASP A 225 17.78 0.06 -22.75
C ASP A 225 17.34 0.57 -24.14
N VAL A 226 16.65 1.71 -24.18
CA VAL A 226 16.11 2.30 -25.41
C VAL A 226 16.20 3.82 -25.36
N PHE A 227 16.59 4.43 -26.48
CA PHE A 227 16.58 5.86 -26.68
C PHE A 227 15.44 6.29 -27.61
N TYR A 228 14.62 7.25 -27.18
CA TYR A 228 13.58 7.85 -28.01
C TYR A 228 13.86 9.34 -28.22
N ASN A 229 13.89 9.76 -29.49
CA ASN A 229 13.95 11.17 -29.84
C ASN A 229 12.56 11.69 -30.24
N PHE A 230 11.99 12.57 -29.41
CA PHE A 230 10.78 13.34 -29.73
C PHE A 230 11.05 14.85 -29.81
N ALA A 231 12.31 15.26 -29.80
CA ALA A 231 12.68 16.66 -30.03
C ALA A 231 12.56 17.00 -31.52
N SER A 232 12.48 18.29 -31.80
CA SER A 232 12.43 18.84 -33.16
C SER A 232 13.71 18.62 -33.98
N GLY A 233 14.83 18.32 -33.31
CA GLY A 233 16.14 18.10 -33.92
C GLY A 233 16.86 16.84 -33.41
N PRO A 234 18.06 16.54 -33.95
CA PRO A 234 18.90 15.47 -33.42
C PRO A 234 19.40 15.79 -32.01
N TYR A 235 19.87 14.77 -31.30
CA TYR A 235 20.58 14.97 -30.04
C TYR A 235 21.83 15.82 -30.26
N ASP A 236 21.89 16.95 -29.57
CA ASP A 236 23.06 17.80 -29.45
C ASP A 236 23.40 17.96 -27.95
N PRO A 237 24.52 17.41 -27.47
CA PRO A 237 24.88 17.46 -26.04
C PRO A 237 25.04 18.88 -25.50
N ALA A 238 25.40 19.84 -26.36
CA ALA A 238 25.55 21.24 -25.97
C ALA A 238 24.19 21.96 -25.80
N ALA A 239 23.12 21.40 -26.39
CA ALA A 239 21.76 21.94 -26.32
C ALA A 239 20.96 21.36 -25.14
N VAL A 240 21.49 20.38 -24.39
CA VAL A 240 20.79 19.78 -23.24
C VAL A 240 20.83 20.72 -22.04
N VAL A 241 19.68 21.30 -21.70
CA VAL A 241 19.54 22.27 -20.60
C VAL A 241 19.21 21.61 -19.26
N ALA A 242 18.63 20.41 -19.29
CA ALA A 242 18.32 19.66 -18.08
C ALA A 242 18.26 18.14 -18.32
N PHE A 243 18.58 17.40 -17.27
CA PHE A 243 18.33 15.99 -17.13
C PHE A 243 17.23 15.74 -16.09
N VAL A 244 16.27 14.88 -16.40
CA VAL A 244 15.08 14.62 -15.58
C VAL A 244 15.02 13.14 -15.22
N GLN A 245 14.97 12.85 -13.92
CA GLN A 245 14.87 11.49 -13.41
C GLN A 245 13.42 11.13 -13.10
N SER A 246 12.83 10.24 -13.90
CA SER A 246 11.44 9.81 -13.77
C SER A 246 11.28 8.28 -13.75
N VAL A 247 12.23 7.60 -13.12
CA VAL A 247 12.12 6.17 -12.80
C VAL A 247 11.20 5.97 -11.58
N ASN A 248 10.62 4.77 -11.46
CA ASN A 248 9.81 4.43 -10.29
C ASN A 248 10.58 4.66 -8.99
N THR A 249 9.94 5.27 -7.98
CA THR A 249 10.61 5.59 -6.71
C THR A 249 9.66 5.45 -5.52
N ASN A 250 10.22 5.13 -4.36
CA ASN A 250 9.52 5.16 -3.08
C ASN A 250 9.51 6.60 -2.55
N ALA A 251 8.46 7.37 -2.87
CA ALA A 251 8.42 8.80 -2.54
C ALA A 251 7.13 9.28 -1.89
N ALA A 252 6.05 8.49 -1.98
CA ALA A 252 4.75 8.93 -1.51
C ALA A 252 4.40 8.38 -0.11
N ALA A 253 3.88 9.27 0.72
CA ALA A 253 3.22 8.96 1.98
C ALA A 253 1.74 9.38 1.89
N GLN A 254 0.86 8.62 2.52
CA GLN A 254 -0.57 8.89 2.45
C GLN A 254 -1.24 8.45 3.73
N GLU A 255 -2.00 9.36 4.33
CA GLU A 255 -2.84 9.07 5.47
C GLU A 255 -4.30 9.03 5.01
N ILE A 256 -5.01 7.96 5.34
CA ILE A 256 -6.45 7.84 5.13
C ILE A 256 -7.09 7.65 6.49
N SER A 257 -8.07 8.48 6.84
CA SER A 257 -8.87 8.29 8.05
C SER A 257 -10.35 8.49 7.76
N GLY A 258 -11.20 7.88 8.57
CA GLY A 258 -12.63 7.96 8.30
C GLY A 258 -13.49 7.32 9.37
N VAL A 259 -14.80 7.42 9.14
CA VAL A 259 -15.84 6.79 9.94
C VAL A 259 -16.83 6.11 9.01
N ASP A 260 -17.09 4.84 9.27
CA ASP A 260 -18.15 4.06 8.66
C ASP A 260 -19.30 3.89 9.64
N LEU A 261 -20.53 4.11 9.17
CA LEU A 261 -21.77 3.91 9.90
C LEU A 261 -22.60 2.83 9.20
N SER A 262 -23.21 1.95 9.99
CA SER A 262 -24.11 0.92 9.49
C SER A 262 -25.39 0.84 10.30
N TYR A 263 -26.48 0.50 9.62
CA TYR A 263 -27.80 0.28 10.19
C TYR A 263 -28.41 -0.94 9.51
N ARG A 264 -28.96 -1.86 10.28
CA ARG A 264 -29.76 -3.01 9.80
C ARG A 264 -30.92 -3.25 10.74
N GLN A 265 -32.11 -3.48 10.19
CA GLN A 265 -33.29 -3.81 10.97
C GLN A 265 -34.16 -4.84 10.24
N GLY A 266 -34.53 -5.91 10.94
CA GLY A 266 -35.57 -6.83 10.50
C GLY A 266 -36.91 -6.48 11.13
N LEU A 267 -37.96 -6.37 10.33
CA LEU A 267 -39.33 -6.11 10.76
C LEU A 267 -40.23 -7.24 10.24
N ASP A 268 -41.15 -7.71 11.09
CA ASP A 268 -42.25 -8.53 10.61
C ASP A 268 -43.25 -7.62 9.87
N TRP A 269 -43.59 -7.98 8.63
CA TRP A 269 -44.52 -7.23 7.80
C TRP A 269 -45.47 -8.20 7.10
N ALA A 270 -46.76 -8.11 7.46
CA ALA A 270 -47.78 -9.06 7.02
C ALA A 270 -47.31 -10.50 7.25
N ASP A 271 -47.43 -11.36 6.24
CA ASP A 271 -47.00 -12.77 6.30
C ASP A 271 -45.52 -12.97 5.96
N GLY A 272 -44.71 -11.92 6.02
CA GLY A 272 -43.31 -11.93 5.61
C GLY A 272 -42.40 -11.07 6.48
N ARG A 273 -41.15 -10.90 6.03
CA ARG A 273 -40.11 -10.14 6.74
C ARG A 273 -39.57 -9.03 5.84
N LEU A 274 -39.61 -7.79 6.33
CA LEU A 274 -38.97 -6.64 5.71
C LEU A 274 -37.60 -6.42 6.35
N ASN A 275 -36.54 -6.37 5.54
CA ASN A 275 -35.19 -6.06 6.01
C ASN A 275 -34.77 -4.69 5.49
N LEU A 276 -34.48 -3.76 6.40
CA LEU A 276 -33.99 -2.43 6.11
C LEU A 276 -32.49 -2.36 6.39
N PHE A 277 -31.74 -1.67 5.54
CA PHE A 277 -30.32 -1.41 5.77
C PHE A 277 -29.93 -0.02 5.25
N ALA A 278 -28.92 0.56 5.89
CA ALA A 278 -28.26 1.77 5.42
C ALA A 278 -26.77 1.73 5.80
N ASN A 279 -25.91 2.28 4.95
CA ASN A 279 -24.49 2.45 5.22
C ASN A 279 -24.07 3.86 4.80
N ALA A 280 -23.16 4.46 5.55
CA ALA A 280 -22.58 5.75 5.22
C ALA A 280 -21.09 5.75 5.59
N SER A 281 -20.27 6.39 4.76
CA SER A 281 -18.82 6.50 4.99
C SER A 281 -18.39 7.94 4.82
N TRP A 282 -17.61 8.43 5.77
CA TRP A 282 -16.89 9.70 5.63
C TRP A 282 -15.39 9.39 5.62
N ILE A 283 -14.68 9.95 4.64
CA ILE A 283 -13.26 9.66 4.41
C ILE A 283 -12.51 10.98 4.24
N LYS A 284 -11.40 11.11 4.96
CA LYS A 284 -10.37 12.13 4.79
C LYS A 284 -9.12 11.47 4.24
N LEU A 285 -8.52 12.10 3.25
CA LEU A 285 -7.30 11.68 2.59
C LEU A 285 -6.32 12.84 2.65
N ASP A 286 -5.14 12.62 3.23
CA ASP A 286 -4.01 13.54 3.17
C ASP A 286 -2.86 12.83 2.42
N GLN A 287 -2.34 13.44 1.36
CA GLN A 287 -1.34 12.79 0.50
C GLN A 287 -0.10 13.67 0.29
N GLN A 288 1.07 13.06 0.45
CA GLN A 288 2.37 13.60 0.08
C GLN A 288 2.94 12.76 -1.05
N THR A 289 3.09 13.35 -2.23
CA THR A 289 3.56 12.61 -3.42
C THR A 289 5.09 12.49 -3.46
N ILE A 290 5.79 13.41 -2.78
CA ILE A 290 7.24 13.47 -2.70
C ILE A 290 7.62 13.99 -1.30
N SER A 291 8.64 13.41 -0.67
CA SER A 291 9.07 13.73 0.71
C SER A 291 9.46 15.20 0.94
N THR A 292 9.72 15.95 -0.13
CA THR A 292 10.10 17.37 -0.10
C THR A 292 8.91 18.32 -0.20
N VAL A 293 7.68 17.82 -0.34
CA VAL A 293 6.47 18.63 -0.59
C VAL A 293 5.45 18.43 0.54
N PRO A 294 4.78 19.50 1.03
CA PRO A 294 3.74 19.38 2.04
C PRO A 294 2.59 18.45 1.60
N SER A 295 1.88 17.88 2.58
CA SER A 295 0.66 17.10 2.33
C SER A 295 -0.42 17.97 1.72
N GLN A 296 -1.12 17.44 0.72
CA GLN A 296 -2.33 18.01 0.13
C GLN A 296 -3.57 17.21 0.50
#